data_AF-A0A6I5EWR6-F1
#
_entry.id   AF-A0A6I5EWR6-F1
#
_cell.length_a   1.000
_cell.length_b   1.000
_cell.length_c   1.000
_cell.angle_alpha   90.00
_cell.angle_beta   90.00
_cell.angle_gamma   90.00
#
_symmetry.space_group_name_H-M   'P 1'
#
loop_
_entity.id
_entity.type
_entity.pdbx_description
1 polymer ?
#
loop_
_entity_poly.entity_id
_entity_poly.type
_entity_poly.pdbx_seq_one_letter_code
_entity_poly.pdbx_strand_id
1 'polypeptide(L)'
;MNQERLLRHYAALMEAVPQSVWVLSADGVVTLLAGSGIRERLWHPEGGTSWMEALHPKDRDWFGRAWRRAAQERTPLDTVVRVRLRSDPDRFRHIKIIAAPVPDEDGAVEWVGTASDAEEHWRLRMREKLLARMAAVPAAHNLSEAFLTTAAAVVPELADAVAIFHVRGEPGPGTGLPGGAALPAPTGSVGLAPGLPSLHPLDGDILWGEASRRVIRSQEARLLTFPPGEPPEDGLSDAAVRWLRKARATSVALLPVVVDGRTVALATTTTCRGNPPPDEADLHLLRDVFQQMSGPLRRTMELQSIRDRALALQQSFLTPPQTLDGLTITALYHPADSAAEIGGDWYDAVRLCDDALALSIGDIAGHDLDAATAMGRVNSLLRGLAYDSGPTANPATTLSRLDRIVQALDGPSMITVIHALIRRQAPHVWRVTLSNAGHPPPLLIPHDAPPRYLHDLTAPDPPLCVTDTLTRT
;
A
#
# COMPACT_ATOMS: atom_id res chain seq x y z
N MET A 1 -54.08 39.35 25.79
CA MET A 1 -52.80 39.77 25.18
C MET A 1 -51.74 38.77 25.67
N ASN A 2 -51.28 37.78 24.90
CA ASN A 2 -51.19 37.81 23.45
C ASN A 2 -50.82 36.44 22.83
N GLN A 3 -51.61 35.37 23.04
CA GLN A 3 -51.37 34.08 22.35
C GLN A 3 -51.32 34.27 20.83
N GLU A 4 -52.16 35.14 20.27
CA GLU A 4 -52.09 35.55 18.85
C GLU A 4 -50.82 36.33 18.48
N ARG A 5 -50.24 37.15 19.38
CA ARG A 5 -48.96 37.83 19.09
C ARG A 5 -47.77 36.90 19.31
N LEU A 6 -47.86 35.95 20.22
CA LEU A 6 -46.85 34.89 20.39
C LEU A 6 -46.82 34.01 19.14
N LEU A 7 -47.98 33.61 18.63
CA LEU A 7 -48.10 32.89 17.36
C LEU A 7 -47.58 33.73 16.18
N ARG A 8 -47.88 35.03 16.12
CA ARG A 8 -47.32 35.93 15.09
C ARG A 8 -45.80 36.10 15.20
N HIS A 9 -45.25 36.24 16.41
CA HIS A 9 -43.80 36.30 16.62
C HIS A 9 -43.13 34.98 16.25
N TYR A 10 -43.74 33.85 16.60
CA TYR A 10 -43.27 32.52 16.26
C TYR A 10 -43.27 32.32 14.74
N ALA A 11 -44.37 32.64 14.05
CA ALA A 11 -44.46 32.58 12.60
C ALA A 11 -43.38 33.45 11.92
N ALA A 12 -43.19 34.69 12.38
CA ALA A 12 -42.16 35.59 11.85
C ALA A 12 -40.73 35.05 12.06
N LEU A 13 -40.44 34.43 13.22
CA LEU A 13 -39.15 33.79 13.48
C LEU A 13 -38.95 32.55 12.60
N MET A 14 -39.98 31.73 12.39
CA MET A 14 -39.89 30.53 11.56
C MET A 14 -39.72 30.86 10.08
N GLU A 15 -40.27 31.99 9.60
CA GLU A 15 -40.03 32.48 8.23
C GLU A 15 -38.63 33.10 8.05
N ALA A 16 -38.05 33.68 9.10
CA ALA A 16 -36.72 34.30 9.04
C ALA A 16 -35.57 33.30 8.99
N VAL A 17 -35.79 32.04 9.39
CA VAL A 17 -34.78 30.97 9.37
C VAL A 17 -34.97 30.12 8.11
N PRO A 18 -33.90 29.78 7.35
CA PRO A 18 -33.99 28.95 6.15
C PRO A 18 -34.23 27.47 6.48
N GLN A 19 -35.40 27.17 7.04
CA GLN A 19 -35.87 25.84 7.40
C GLN A 19 -37.34 25.67 7.02
N SER A 20 -37.76 24.43 6.80
CA SER A 20 -39.17 24.06 6.61
C SER A 20 -39.71 23.46 7.90
N VAL A 21 -40.87 23.93 8.35
CA VAL A 21 -41.57 23.42 9.53
C VAL A 21 -42.72 22.56 9.08
N TRP A 22 -42.81 21.36 9.61
CA TRP A 22 -43.84 20.40 9.24
C TRP A 22 -44.44 19.75 10.48
N VAL A 23 -45.62 19.21 10.27
CA VAL A 23 -46.41 18.46 11.24
C VAL A 23 -46.73 17.11 10.63
N LEU A 24 -46.55 16.04 11.37
CA LEU A 24 -47.08 14.71 11.05
C LEU A 24 -48.17 14.39 12.06
N SER A 25 -49.42 14.38 11.59
CA SER A 25 -50.57 14.03 12.41
C SER A 25 -50.61 12.53 12.70
N ALA A 26 -51.43 12.13 13.69
CA ALA A 26 -51.52 10.75 14.15
C ALA A 26 -52.03 9.75 13.08
N ASP A 27 -52.72 10.25 12.05
CA ASP A 27 -53.17 9.51 10.86
C ASP A 27 -52.07 9.38 9.77
N GLY A 28 -50.88 9.95 10.02
CA GLY A 28 -49.71 9.83 9.15
C GLY A 28 -49.60 10.88 8.05
N VAL A 29 -50.40 11.95 8.10
CA VAL A 29 -50.39 13.02 7.10
C VAL A 29 -49.35 14.08 7.46
N VAL A 30 -48.46 14.41 6.51
CA VAL A 30 -47.47 15.48 6.67
C VAL A 30 -47.99 16.80 6.12
N THR A 31 -48.13 17.80 6.98
CA THR A 31 -48.55 19.17 6.65
C THR A 31 -47.40 20.15 6.87
N LEU A 32 -47.09 20.99 5.88
CA LEU A 32 -46.10 22.07 6.05
C LEU A 32 -46.77 23.27 6.72
N LEU A 33 -46.17 23.77 7.81
CA LEU A 33 -46.63 24.95 8.53
C LEU A 33 -45.96 26.25 8.03
N ALA A 34 -44.66 26.21 7.72
CA ALA A 34 -43.90 27.40 7.32
C ALA A 34 -42.61 27.04 6.55
N GLY A 35 -42.09 27.99 5.78
CA GLY A 35 -40.80 27.91 5.07
C GLY A 35 -40.92 27.47 3.60
N SER A 36 -40.31 28.21 2.68
CA SER A 36 -40.50 28.06 1.23
C SER A 36 -39.38 27.28 0.51
N GLY A 37 -38.11 27.45 0.91
CA GLY A 37 -36.99 27.04 0.04
C GLY A 37 -36.66 25.54 -0.03
N ILE A 38 -36.82 24.78 1.06
CA ILE A 38 -36.37 23.37 1.11
C ILE A 38 -37.41 22.44 0.49
N ARG A 39 -38.69 22.62 0.82
CA ARG A 39 -39.77 21.79 0.27
C ARG A 39 -39.87 21.88 -1.26
N GLU A 40 -39.64 23.06 -1.83
CA GLU A 40 -39.70 23.25 -3.29
C GLU A 40 -38.56 22.51 -4.01
N ARG A 41 -37.42 22.35 -3.35
CA ARG A 41 -36.21 21.72 -3.89
C ARG A 41 -36.16 20.20 -3.66
N LEU A 42 -36.80 19.70 -2.61
CA LEU A 42 -36.78 18.28 -2.27
C LEU A 42 -37.98 17.54 -2.85
N TRP A 43 -37.74 16.32 -3.29
CA TRP A 43 -38.81 15.43 -3.69
C TRP A 43 -39.61 15.02 -2.46
N HIS A 44 -40.92 15.04 -2.59
CA HIS A 44 -41.86 14.60 -1.57
C HIS A 44 -42.93 13.73 -2.24
N PRO A 45 -43.49 12.75 -1.51
CA PRO A 45 -44.49 11.87 -2.07
C PRO A 45 -45.79 12.62 -2.39
N GLU A 46 -46.36 12.35 -3.57
CA GLU A 46 -47.73 12.72 -3.93
C GLU A 46 -48.64 11.50 -3.73
N GLY A 47 -49.93 11.71 -3.40
CA GLY A 47 -50.96 10.66 -3.51
C GLY A 47 -50.82 9.40 -2.61
N GLY A 48 -50.43 9.54 -1.34
CA GLY A 48 -50.44 8.42 -0.37
C GLY A 48 -49.17 7.58 -0.29
N THR A 49 -48.11 7.99 -0.99
CA THR A 49 -46.79 7.34 -0.97
C THR A 49 -46.01 7.71 0.30
N SER A 50 -45.14 6.82 0.80
CA SER A 50 -44.41 7.07 2.06
C SER A 50 -43.22 8.02 1.86
N TRP A 51 -42.99 8.93 2.82
CA TRP A 51 -41.78 9.76 2.88
C TRP A 51 -40.48 8.94 2.89
N MET A 52 -40.53 7.65 3.24
CA MET A 52 -39.40 6.73 3.15
C MET A 52 -38.85 6.60 1.72
N GLU A 53 -39.68 6.79 0.69
CA GLU A 53 -39.24 6.73 -0.71
C GLU A 53 -38.40 7.94 -1.13
N ALA A 54 -38.59 9.08 -0.46
CA ALA A 54 -37.78 10.28 -0.65
C ALA A 54 -36.36 10.10 -0.13
N LEU A 55 -36.15 9.16 0.81
CA LEU A 55 -34.85 8.93 1.42
C LEU A 55 -33.95 8.09 0.51
N HIS A 56 -32.66 8.39 0.57
CA HIS A 56 -31.62 7.59 -0.07
C HIS A 56 -31.75 6.12 0.34
N PRO A 57 -31.62 5.14 -0.58
CA PRO A 57 -31.81 3.72 -0.27
C PRO A 57 -31.01 3.22 0.94
N LYS A 58 -29.74 3.66 1.08
CA LYS A 58 -28.89 3.33 2.24
C LYS A 58 -29.41 3.87 3.58
N ASP A 59 -30.25 4.90 3.57
CA ASP A 59 -30.72 5.55 4.79
C ASP A 59 -32.04 5.02 5.32
N ARG A 60 -32.84 4.36 4.47
CA ARG A 60 -34.20 3.91 4.80
C ARG A 60 -34.23 2.99 6.03
N ASP A 61 -33.33 2.03 6.09
CA ASP A 61 -33.34 1.02 7.16
C ASP A 61 -33.00 1.62 8.53
N TRP A 62 -31.93 2.41 8.62
CA TRP A 62 -31.53 3.00 9.90
C TRP A 62 -32.47 4.12 10.31
N PHE A 63 -32.92 4.95 9.36
CA PHE A 63 -33.86 6.04 9.65
C PHE A 63 -35.20 5.49 10.11
N GLY A 64 -35.73 4.45 9.46
CA GLY A 64 -36.98 3.80 9.87
C GLY A 64 -36.88 3.11 11.24
N ARG A 65 -35.70 2.63 11.65
CA ARG A 65 -35.47 2.16 13.03
C ARG A 65 -35.42 3.31 14.03
N ALA A 66 -34.70 4.38 13.71
CA ALA A 66 -34.59 5.57 14.56
C ALA A 66 -35.96 6.23 14.78
N TRP A 67 -36.74 6.37 13.71
CA TRP A 67 -38.11 6.88 13.75
C TRP A 67 -39.03 6.02 14.62
N ARG A 68 -39.06 4.70 14.39
CA ARG A 68 -39.89 3.78 15.20
C ARG A 68 -39.52 3.83 16.69
N ARG A 69 -38.23 3.92 16.99
CA ARG A 69 -37.74 4.03 18.38
C ARG A 69 -38.20 5.33 19.03
N ALA A 70 -37.98 6.48 18.36
CA ALA A 70 -38.44 7.77 18.85
C ALA A 70 -39.96 7.81 19.06
N ALA A 71 -40.71 7.19 18.14
CA ALA A 71 -42.16 7.03 18.24
C ALA A 71 -42.60 6.20 19.46
N GLN A 72 -41.94 5.07 19.72
CA GLN A 72 -42.25 4.20 20.86
C GLN A 72 -41.86 4.83 22.20
N GLU A 73 -40.69 5.46 22.27
CA GLU A 73 -40.14 6.07 23.49
C GLU A 73 -40.70 7.47 23.76
N ARG A 74 -41.41 8.07 22.78
CA ARG A 74 -41.90 9.47 22.81
C ARG A 74 -40.78 10.46 23.09
N THR A 75 -39.63 10.28 22.43
CA THR A 75 -38.46 11.14 22.53
C THR A 75 -38.23 11.94 21.25
N PRO A 76 -37.62 13.13 21.32
CA PRO A 76 -37.26 13.87 20.12
C PRO A 76 -36.26 13.10 19.24
N LEU A 77 -36.43 13.21 17.93
CA LEU A 77 -35.49 12.75 16.91
C LEU A 77 -34.64 13.94 16.44
N ASP A 78 -33.32 13.83 16.50
CA ASP A 78 -32.37 14.75 15.84
C ASP A 78 -31.43 13.91 14.96
N THR A 79 -31.53 14.08 13.64
CA THR A 79 -30.72 13.30 12.70
C THR A 79 -30.45 14.06 11.41
N VAL A 80 -29.50 13.57 10.62
CA VAL A 80 -29.23 14.04 9.25
C VAL A 80 -29.46 12.86 8.31
N VAL A 81 -30.29 13.07 7.30
CA VAL A 81 -30.66 12.03 6.33
C VAL A 81 -30.57 12.57 4.92
N ARG A 82 -30.24 11.70 3.96
CA ARG A 82 -30.23 12.09 2.54
C ARG A 82 -31.63 12.02 1.95
N VAL A 83 -32.09 13.15 1.42
CA VAL A 83 -33.39 13.29 0.77
C VAL A 83 -33.19 13.63 -0.70
N ARG A 84 -33.95 12.96 -1.57
CA ARG A 84 -33.91 13.12 -3.02
C ARG A 84 -34.29 14.53 -3.44
N LEU A 85 -33.59 15.07 -4.45
CA LEU A 85 -33.94 16.35 -5.06
C LEU A 85 -35.17 16.20 -5.97
N ARG A 86 -35.99 17.24 -6.04
CA ARG A 86 -37.16 17.26 -6.93
C ARG A 86 -36.75 17.32 -8.41
N SER A 87 -35.66 18.02 -8.71
CA SER A 87 -35.17 18.24 -10.08
C SER A 87 -34.48 17.03 -10.71
N ASP A 88 -34.00 16.09 -9.89
CA ASP A 88 -33.15 14.99 -10.35
C ASP A 88 -33.36 13.78 -9.42
N PRO A 89 -33.89 12.66 -9.94
CA PRO A 89 -34.23 11.48 -9.12
C PRO A 89 -33.01 10.75 -8.56
N ASP A 90 -31.82 10.95 -9.15
CA ASP A 90 -30.58 10.30 -8.74
C ASP A 90 -29.74 11.17 -7.80
N ARG A 91 -30.13 12.43 -7.58
CA ARG A 91 -29.43 13.32 -6.66
C ARG A 91 -30.10 13.40 -5.31
N PHE A 92 -29.27 13.41 -4.28
CA PHE A 92 -29.68 13.47 -2.89
C PHE A 92 -28.95 14.59 -2.17
N ARG A 93 -29.56 15.08 -1.09
CA ARG A 93 -28.99 16.14 -0.26
C ARG A 93 -29.20 15.82 1.21
N HIS A 94 -28.21 16.14 2.03
CA HIS A 94 -28.24 15.96 3.47
C HIS A 94 -29.14 17.01 4.10
N ILE A 95 -30.20 16.55 4.74
CA ILE A 95 -31.19 17.37 5.41
C ILE A 95 -31.16 17.02 6.88
N LYS A 96 -30.99 18.04 7.72
CA LYS A 96 -31.16 17.89 9.16
C LYS A 96 -32.65 17.85 9.47
N ILE A 97 -33.08 16.79 10.13
CA ILE A 97 -34.45 16.59 10.60
C ILE A 97 -34.42 16.61 12.11
N ILE A 98 -35.16 17.54 12.71
CA ILE A 98 -35.48 17.55 14.13
C ILE A 98 -36.99 17.33 14.23
N ALA A 99 -37.45 16.36 15.01
CA ALA A 99 -38.87 16.11 15.20
C ALA A 99 -39.15 15.81 16.67
N ALA A 100 -40.17 16.44 17.24
CA ALA A 100 -40.57 16.26 18.63
C ALA A 100 -42.02 15.77 18.71
N PRO A 101 -42.30 14.79 19.59
CA PRO A 101 -43.66 14.35 19.83
C PRO A 101 -44.42 15.40 20.66
N VAL A 102 -45.62 15.72 20.23
CA VAL A 102 -46.59 16.55 20.93
C VAL A 102 -47.77 15.65 21.29
N PRO A 103 -47.89 15.23 22.56
CA PRO A 103 -49.06 14.45 22.98
C PRO A 103 -50.30 15.35 22.97
N ASP A 104 -51.37 14.84 22.39
CA ASP A 104 -52.71 15.41 22.45
C ASP A 104 -53.42 15.01 23.75
N GLU A 105 -54.51 15.70 24.10
CA GLU A 105 -55.32 15.46 25.30
C GLU A 105 -55.87 14.02 25.36
N ASP A 106 -56.15 13.41 24.19
CA ASP A 106 -56.63 12.04 24.04
C ASP A 106 -55.49 10.98 24.00
N GLY A 107 -54.23 11.39 24.17
CA GLY A 107 -53.06 10.51 24.16
C GLY A 107 -52.56 10.10 22.77
N ALA A 108 -53.20 10.59 21.70
CA ALA A 108 -52.63 10.59 20.36
C ALA A 108 -51.34 11.44 20.33
N VAL A 109 -50.39 11.08 19.47
CA VAL A 109 -49.10 11.79 19.39
C VAL A 109 -48.94 12.37 17.99
N GLU A 110 -49.01 13.69 17.91
CA GLU A 110 -48.60 14.46 16.74
C GLU A 110 -47.08 14.66 16.79
N TRP A 111 -46.44 14.83 15.63
CA TRP A 111 -45.03 15.18 15.55
C TRP A 111 -44.86 16.54 14.90
N VAL A 112 -44.18 17.46 15.58
CA VAL A 112 -43.78 18.74 15.01
C VAL A 112 -42.30 18.67 14.72
N GLY A 113 -41.89 19.01 13.50
CA GLY A 113 -40.51 18.93 13.10
C GLY A 113 -40.04 20.06 12.20
N THR A 114 -38.72 20.19 12.11
CA THR A 114 -38.03 21.06 11.19
C THR A 114 -37.19 20.23 10.23
N ALA A 115 -37.06 20.72 9.01
CA ALA A 115 -36.14 20.23 8.00
C ALA A 115 -35.27 21.41 7.55
N SER A 116 -33.96 21.31 7.75
CA SER A 116 -33.00 22.34 7.33
C SER A 116 -31.91 21.74 6.46
N ASP A 117 -31.36 22.55 5.56
CA ASP A 117 -30.22 22.17 4.74
C ASP A 117 -29.02 21.90 5.63
N ALA A 118 -28.40 20.73 5.47
CA ALA A 118 -27.23 20.32 6.24
C ALA A 118 -26.05 19.93 5.34
N GLU A 119 -26.13 20.18 4.03
CA GLU A 119 -25.16 19.66 3.07
C GLU A 119 -23.73 20.14 3.38
N GLU A 120 -23.53 21.45 3.54
CA GLU A 120 -22.22 22.03 3.79
C GLU A 120 -21.64 21.57 5.13
N HIS A 121 -22.44 21.63 6.19
CA HIS A 121 -22.02 21.22 7.52
C HIS A 121 -21.71 19.71 7.60
N TRP A 122 -22.51 18.87 6.93
CA TRP A 122 -22.25 17.44 6.84
C TRP A 122 -20.95 17.15 6.08
N ARG A 123 -20.74 17.82 4.94
CA ARG A 123 -19.52 17.66 4.12
C ARG A 123 -18.26 18.05 4.86
N LEU A 124 -18.28 19.18 5.57
CA LEU A 124 -17.15 19.64 6.39
C LEU A 124 -16.81 18.59 7.46
N ARG A 125 -17.79 18.14 8.24
CA ARG A 125 -17.57 17.11 9.27
C ARG A 125 -17.13 15.78 8.69
N MET A 126 -17.67 15.37 7.54
CA MET A 126 -17.28 14.14 6.88
C MET A 126 -15.82 14.20 6.39
N ARG A 127 -15.44 15.32 5.77
CA ARG A 127 -14.06 15.59 5.35
C ARG A 127 -13.11 15.53 6.54
N GLU A 128 -13.39 16.25 7.63
CA GLU A 128 -12.57 16.23 8.84
C GLU A 128 -12.43 14.82 9.41
N LYS A 129 -13.54 14.09 9.53
CA LYS A 129 -13.55 12.70 10.04
C LYS A 129 -12.67 11.77 9.19
N LEU A 130 -12.78 11.85 7.87
CA LEU A 130 -12.02 11.00 6.95
C LEU A 130 -10.53 11.35 6.98
N LEU A 131 -10.18 12.64 6.83
CA LEU A 131 -8.79 13.09 6.87
C LEU A 131 -8.12 12.79 8.22
N ALA A 132 -8.85 12.92 9.34
CA ALA A 132 -8.35 12.56 10.66
C ALA A 132 -8.09 11.05 10.80
N ARG A 133 -8.97 10.19 10.26
CA ARG A 133 -8.74 8.74 10.23
C ARG A 133 -7.52 8.38 9.39
N MET A 134 -7.28 9.09 8.29
CA MET A 134 -6.10 8.87 7.45
C MET A 134 -4.81 9.39 8.10
N ALA A 135 -4.88 10.52 8.81
CA ALA A 135 -3.75 11.06 9.57
C ALA A 135 -3.40 10.19 10.79
N ALA A 136 -4.42 9.58 11.40
CA ALA A 136 -4.29 8.60 12.48
C ALA A 136 -3.86 7.21 11.98
N VAL A 137 -3.26 7.13 10.78
CA VAL A 137 -2.42 6.00 10.35
C VAL A 137 -0.94 6.38 10.54
N PRO A 138 -0.42 6.46 11.77
CA PRO A 138 1.02 6.47 11.97
C PRO A 138 1.52 5.04 11.78
N ALA A 139 2.50 4.87 10.88
CA ALA A 139 3.29 3.64 10.74
C ALA A 139 2.63 2.44 10.06
N ALA A 140 2.01 2.62 8.88
CA ALA A 140 1.90 1.48 7.98
C ALA A 140 3.32 1.00 7.66
N HIS A 141 3.71 -0.19 8.12
CA HIS A 141 5.06 -0.74 7.88
C HIS A 141 5.23 -1.16 6.41
N ASN A 142 4.13 -1.16 5.65
CA ASN A 142 4.07 -1.50 4.24
C ASN A 142 2.84 -0.87 3.54
N LEU A 143 2.86 -0.88 2.21
CA LEU A 143 1.81 -0.30 1.35
C LEU A 143 0.43 -0.93 1.56
N SER A 144 0.37 -2.23 1.84
CA SER A 144 -0.88 -3.00 1.94
C SER A 144 -1.74 -2.55 3.12
N GLU A 145 -1.11 -2.27 4.26
CA GLU A 145 -1.79 -1.78 5.47
C GLU A 145 -2.36 -0.37 5.28
N ALA A 146 -1.61 0.52 4.63
CA ALA A 146 -2.11 1.85 4.26
C ALA A 146 -3.33 1.72 3.33
N PHE A 147 -3.28 0.82 2.35
CA PHE A 147 -4.39 0.60 1.43
C PHE A 147 -5.64 0.04 2.11
N LEU A 148 -5.47 -0.95 3.00
CA LEU A 148 -6.58 -1.54 3.77
C LEU A 148 -7.24 -0.49 4.67
N THR A 149 -6.45 0.36 5.32
CA THR A 149 -6.97 1.38 6.21
C THR A 149 -7.77 2.43 5.45
N THR A 150 -7.28 2.90 4.31
CA THR A 150 -8.04 3.81 3.44
C THR A 150 -9.34 3.16 2.97
N ALA A 151 -9.30 1.90 2.52
CA ALA A 151 -10.49 1.20 2.07
C ALA A 151 -11.54 1.07 3.19
N ALA A 152 -11.11 0.75 4.41
CA ALA A 152 -11.98 0.66 5.59
C ALA A 152 -12.59 2.00 6.01
N ALA A 153 -11.91 3.13 5.73
CA ALA A 153 -12.44 4.46 6.01
C ALA A 153 -13.46 4.92 4.94
N VAL A 154 -13.24 4.57 3.67
CA VAL A 154 -14.05 5.03 2.54
C VAL A 154 -15.35 4.24 2.37
N VAL A 155 -15.32 2.92 2.52
CA VAL A 155 -16.47 2.04 2.25
C VAL A 155 -17.71 2.35 3.12
N PRO A 156 -17.59 2.67 4.42
CA PRO A 156 -18.78 3.00 5.20
C PRO A 156 -19.47 4.30 4.77
N GLU A 157 -18.72 5.25 4.21
CA GLU A 157 -19.16 6.65 4.07
C GLU A 157 -19.42 7.05 2.61
N LEU A 158 -18.53 6.68 1.68
CA LEU A 158 -18.47 7.27 0.32
C LEU A 158 -18.59 6.27 -0.84
N ALA A 159 -18.41 4.97 -0.61
CA ALA A 159 -18.46 3.97 -1.69
C ALA A 159 -18.98 2.62 -1.18
N ASP A 160 -19.60 1.79 -2.03
CA ASP A 160 -19.99 0.43 -1.61
C ASP A 160 -18.82 -0.56 -1.66
N ALA A 161 -17.84 -0.29 -2.53
CA ALA A 161 -16.61 -1.05 -2.63
C ALA A 161 -15.44 -0.14 -3.00
N VAL A 162 -14.27 -0.49 -2.51
CA VAL A 162 -12.99 0.15 -2.85
C VAL A 162 -11.97 -0.94 -3.14
N ALA A 163 -11.22 -0.78 -4.22
CA ALA A 163 -10.03 -1.57 -4.48
C ALA A 163 -8.86 -0.65 -4.87
N ILE A 164 -7.71 -0.83 -4.25
CA ILE A 164 -6.52 -0.01 -4.46
C ILE A 164 -5.42 -0.91 -5.00
N PHE A 165 -4.85 -0.55 -6.16
CA PHE A 165 -3.84 -1.32 -6.87
C PHE A 165 -2.53 -0.56 -6.93
N HIS A 166 -1.42 -1.21 -6.54
CA HIS A 166 -0.09 -0.66 -6.78
C HIS A 166 0.24 -0.71 -8.28
N VAL A 167 0.63 0.42 -8.85
CA VAL A 167 1.11 0.54 -10.23
C VAL A 167 2.62 0.36 -10.22
N ARG A 168 3.09 -0.85 -10.54
CA ARG A 168 4.53 -1.07 -10.75
C ARG A 168 4.94 -0.34 -12.03
N GLY A 169 5.91 0.57 -11.92
CA GLY A 169 6.45 1.26 -13.09
C GLY A 169 7.06 0.27 -14.09
N GLU A 170 7.00 0.59 -15.37
CA GLU A 170 7.89 -0.06 -16.34
C GLU A 170 9.34 0.10 -15.85
N PRO A 171 10.15 -0.97 -15.87
CA PRO A 171 11.54 -0.89 -15.47
C PRO A 171 12.24 0.26 -16.20
N GLY A 172 12.94 1.10 -15.45
CA GLY A 172 13.73 2.18 -16.03
C GLY A 172 14.74 1.64 -17.07
N PRO A 173 15.12 2.45 -18.06
CA PRO A 173 16.06 2.03 -19.10
C PRO A 173 17.39 1.61 -18.45
N GLY A 174 17.67 0.31 -18.42
CA GLY A 174 18.89 -0.25 -17.83
C GLY A 174 18.72 -1.57 -17.06
N THR A 175 17.50 -1.99 -16.71
CA THR A 175 17.25 -3.33 -16.14
C THR A 175 16.88 -4.29 -17.26
N GLY A 176 17.89 -4.83 -17.93
CA GLY A 176 17.74 -5.84 -18.98
C GLY A 176 17.23 -7.16 -18.42
N LEU A 177 15.91 -7.28 -18.24
CA LEU A 177 15.23 -8.58 -18.14
C LEU A 177 14.83 -9.02 -19.56
N PRO A 178 15.04 -10.30 -19.94
CA PRO A 178 14.65 -10.82 -21.24
C PRO A 178 13.15 -10.60 -21.50
N GLY A 179 12.83 -10.19 -22.72
CA GLY A 179 11.49 -9.77 -23.13
C GLY A 179 10.37 -10.76 -22.78
N GLY A 180 9.20 -10.19 -22.48
CA GLY A 180 7.94 -10.93 -22.38
C GLY A 180 7.57 -11.47 -20.99
N ALA A 181 8.29 -11.10 -19.92
CA ALA A 181 7.87 -11.46 -18.56
C ALA A 181 6.63 -10.64 -18.15
N ALA A 182 5.51 -11.32 -17.91
CA ALA A 182 4.30 -10.74 -17.35
C ALA A 182 4.63 -9.93 -16.09
N LEU A 183 4.08 -8.71 -15.98
CA LEU A 183 4.21 -7.89 -14.78
C LEU A 183 3.70 -8.73 -13.58
N PRO A 184 4.42 -8.78 -12.44
CA PRO A 184 3.93 -9.51 -11.27
C PRO A 184 2.58 -8.95 -10.83
N ALA A 185 1.67 -9.85 -10.41
CA ALA A 185 0.30 -9.51 -10.07
C ALA A 185 0.21 -8.30 -9.11
N PRO A 186 -0.70 -7.33 -9.35
CA PRO A 186 -0.84 -6.19 -8.48
C PRO A 186 -1.30 -6.67 -7.11
N THR A 187 -0.50 -6.40 -6.09
CA THR A 187 -0.91 -6.55 -4.70
C THR A 187 -1.94 -5.47 -4.44
N GLY A 188 -3.22 -5.85 -4.49
CA GLY A 188 -4.35 -4.95 -4.28
C GLY A 188 -5.00 -5.19 -2.93
N SER A 189 -5.40 -4.11 -2.26
CA SER A 189 -6.25 -4.21 -1.06
C SER A 189 -7.69 -3.88 -1.44
N VAL A 190 -8.63 -4.66 -0.92
CA VAL A 190 -10.05 -4.53 -1.23
C VAL A 190 -10.84 -4.33 0.06
N GLY A 191 -11.71 -3.33 0.09
CA GLY A 191 -12.76 -3.15 1.09
C GLY A 191 -14.14 -3.24 0.43
N LEU A 192 -15.05 -4.02 1.03
CA LEU A 192 -16.40 -4.24 0.51
C LEU A 192 -17.45 -4.01 1.61
N ALA A 193 -18.56 -3.36 1.25
CA ALA A 193 -19.71 -3.27 2.13
C ALA A 193 -20.31 -4.67 2.41
N PRO A 194 -20.84 -4.94 3.63
CA PRO A 194 -21.39 -6.24 3.98
C PRO A 194 -22.46 -6.71 3.01
N GLY A 195 -22.34 -7.93 2.47
CA GLY A 195 -23.29 -8.53 1.53
C GLY A 195 -23.01 -8.28 0.05
N LEU A 196 -21.86 -7.71 -0.32
CA LEU A 196 -21.40 -7.67 -1.71
C LEU A 196 -20.70 -8.98 -2.10
N PRO A 197 -20.71 -9.35 -3.40
CA PRO A 197 -19.94 -10.48 -3.87
C PRO A 197 -18.45 -10.26 -3.63
N SER A 198 -17.74 -11.32 -3.22
CA SER A 198 -16.29 -11.30 -3.07
C SER A 198 -15.62 -10.86 -4.38
N LEU A 199 -14.73 -9.90 -4.27
CA LEU A 199 -13.77 -9.57 -5.31
C LEU A 199 -12.53 -10.44 -5.03
N HIS A 200 -12.46 -11.64 -5.64
CA HIS A 200 -11.32 -12.56 -5.48
C HIS A 200 -10.01 -11.87 -5.89
N PRO A 201 -8.82 -12.37 -5.44
CA PRO A 201 -7.54 -11.79 -5.82
C PRO A 201 -7.48 -11.63 -7.32
N LEU A 202 -7.22 -10.40 -7.74
CA LEU A 202 -7.25 -10.03 -9.15
C LEU A 202 -5.92 -10.52 -9.73
N ASP A 203 -5.94 -11.72 -10.32
CA ASP A 203 -4.77 -12.29 -10.99
C ASP A 203 -4.23 -11.31 -12.05
N GLY A 204 -2.90 -11.30 -12.19
CA GLY A 204 -2.09 -10.16 -12.63
C GLY A 204 -2.41 -9.47 -13.96
N ASP A 205 -3.19 -10.08 -14.84
CA ASP A 205 -3.57 -9.51 -16.14
C ASP A 205 -4.99 -8.93 -16.19
N ILE A 206 -5.74 -9.05 -15.10
CA ILE A 206 -7.20 -8.94 -15.12
C ILE A 206 -7.72 -7.51 -14.89
N LEU A 207 -6.89 -6.50 -14.60
CA LEU A 207 -7.38 -5.20 -14.09
C LEU A 207 -7.17 -3.96 -14.97
N TRP A 208 -6.30 -4.03 -15.97
CA TRP A 208 -5.88 -2.84 -16.70
C TRP A 208 -6.60 -2.73 -18.04
N GLY A 209 -7.92 -2.53 -17.98
CA GLY A 209 -8.67 -2.08 -19.15
C GLY A 209 -8.14 -0.74 -19.69
N GLU A 210 -8.48 -0.39 -20.94
CA GLU A 210 -8.02 0.86 -21.57
C GLU A 210 -8.42 2.11 -20.76
N ALA A 211 -9.55 2.07 -20.04
CA ALA A 211 -9.95 3.16 -19.16
C ALA A 211 -8.94 3.37 -18.02
N SER A 212 -8.51 2.29 -17.36
CA SER A 212 -7.48 2.32 -16.30
C SER A 212 -6.14 2.81 -16.84
N ARG A 213 -5.69 2.28 -17.99
CA ARG A 213 -4.43 2.71 -18.63
C ARG A 213 -4.43 4.18 -19.03
N ARG A 214 -5.59 4.70 -19.45
CA ARG A 214 -5.75 6.13 -19.76
C ARG A 214 -5.61 6.99 -18.52
N VAL A 215 -6.30 6.63 -17.43
CA VAL A 215 -6.24 7.36 -16.15
C VAL A 215 -4.83 7.36 -15.56
N ILE A 216 -4.10 6.25 -15.66
CA ILE A 216 -2.68 6.19 -15.23
C ILE A 216 -1.80 7.14 -16.04
N ARG A 217 -2.01 7.22 -17.36
CA ARG A 217 -1.22 8.10 -18.24
C ARG A 217 -1.60 9.57 -18.11
N SER A 218 -2.89 9.89 -18.07
CA SER A 218 -3.37 11.28 -17.98
C SER A 218 -3.33 11.84 -16.57
N GLN A 219 -3.32 10.98 -15.55
CA GLN A 219 -3.42 11.36 -14.14
C GLN A 219 -4.74 12.08 -13.79
N GLU A 220 -5.73 11.96 -14.66
CA GLU A 220 -7.05 12.56 -14.48
C GLU A 220 -8.03 11.50 -13.98
N ALA A 221 -8.69 11.80 -12.87
CA ALA A 221 -9.74 10.94 -12.33
C ALA A 221 -10.90 10.81 -13.34
N ARG A 222 -11.53 9.64 -13.38
CA ARG A 222 -12.65 9.38 -14.29
C ARG A 222 -13.77 8.63 -13.59
N LEU A 223 -14.99 9.15 -13.69
CA LEU A 223 -16.21 8.46 -13.29
C LEU A 223 -16.87 7.82 -14.52
N LEU A 224 -17.20 6.54 -14.41
CA LEU A 224 -18.05 5.83 -15.35
C LEU A 224 -19.39 5.57 -14.66
N THR A 225 -20.49 6.07 -15.23
CA THR A 225 -21.85 5.79 -14.78
C THR A 225 -22.58 4.93 -15.80
N PHE A 226 -23.46 4.06 -15.32
CA PHE A 226 -24.19 3.11 -16.15
C PHE A 226 -25.44 2.57 -15.41
N PRO A 227 -26.41 1.99 -16.12
CA PRO A 227 -27.59 1.39 -15.49
C PRO A 227 -27.20 0.26 -14.51
N PRO A 228 -28.03 -0.02 -13.48
CA PRO A 228 -27.71 -1.00 -12.44
C PRO A 228 -27.37 -2.41 -12.97
N GLY A 229 -26.09 -2.76 -12.95
CA GLY A 229 -25.58 -4.04 -13.42
C GLY A 229 -25.31 -4.10 -14.93
N GLU A 230 -25.24 -2.96 -15.62
CA GLU A 230 -24.95 -2.88 -17.06
C GLU A 230 -23.66 -2.07 -17.33
N PRO A 231 -22.49 -2.51 -16.82
CA PRO A 231 -21.24 -1.79 -17.03
C PRO A 231 -20.83 -1.79 -18.52
N PRO A 232 -20.11 -0.75 -18.97
CA PRO A 232 -19.56 -0.73 -20.32
C PRO A 232 -18.57 -1.89 -20.50
N GLU A 233 -18.72 -2.65 -21.58
CA GLU A 233 -17.78 -3.72 -21.94
C GLU A 233 -16.47 -3.12 -22.49
N ASP A 234 -16.56 -2.01 -23.20
CA ASP A 234 -15.41 -1.33 -23.77
C ASP A 234 -14.57 -0.62 -22.71
N GLY A 235 -13.29 -0.97 -22.64
CA GLY A 235 -12.28 -0.28 -21.84
C GLY A 235 -12.22 -0.68 -20.36
N LEU A 236 -13.13 -1.54 -19.90
CA LEU A 236 -12.98 -2.29 -18.65
C LEU A 236 -12.47 -3.70 -18.96
N SER A 237 -12.00 -4.42 -17.95
CA SER A 237 -11.63 -5.83 -18.11
C SER A 237 -12.82 -6.75 -17.91
N ASP A 238 -12.79 -7.94 -18.50
CA ASP A 238 -13.89 -8.91 -18.39
C ASP A 238 -14.23 -9.27 -16.95
N ALA A 239 -13.24 -9.37 -16.06
CA ALA A 239 -13.53 -9.68 -14.66
C ALA A 239 -14.13 -8.50 -13.91
N ALA A 240 -13.70 -7.27 -14.20
CA ALA A 240 -14.33 -6.08 -13.66
C ALA A 240 -15.79 -6.04 -14.11
N VAL A 241 -16.06 -6.23 -15.40
CA VAL A 241 -17.41 -6.31 -15.98
C VAL A 241 -18.25 -7.39 -15.28
N ARG A 242 -17.73 -8.62 -15.14
CA ARG A 242 -18.44 -9.72 -14.45
C ARG A 242 -18.78 -9.38 -12.99
N TRP A 243 -17.84 -8.79 -12.26
CA TRP A 243 -18.05 -8.44 -10.86
C TRP A 243 -19.06 -7.28 -10.72
N LEU A 244 -18.94 -6.24 -11.54
CA LEU A 244 -19.85 -5.09 -11.56
C LEU A 244 -21.30 -5.50 -11.87
N ARG A 245 -21.50 -6.45 -12.80
CA ARG A 245 -22.81 -7.07 -13.05
C ARG A 245 -23.37 -7.74 -11.81
N LYS A 246 -22.57 -8.62 -11.19
CA LYS A 246 -22.98 -9.37 -9.98
C LYS A 246 -23.27 -8.46 -8.79
N ALA A 247 -22.52 -7.37 -8.65
CA ALA A 247 -22.72 -6.36 -7.60
C ALA A 247 -23.89 -5.40 -7.88
N ARG A 248 -24.52 -5.47 -9.07
CA ARG A 248 -25.48 -4.49 -9.59
C ARG A 248 -24.95 -3.07 -9.47
N ALA A 249 -23.71 -2.86 -9.91
CA ALA A 249 -23.06 -1.57 -9.88
C ALA A 249 -23.74 -0.55 -10.79
N THR A 250 -23.69 0.72 -10.40
CA THR A 250 -24.19 1.86 -11.16
C THR A 250 -23.08 2.82 -11.57
N SER A 251 -21.94 2.74 -10.89
CA SER A 251 -20.77 3.52 -11.26
C SER A 251 -19.46 2.96 -10.75
N VAL A 252 -18.38 3.29 -11.46
CA VAL A 252 -17.00 3.09 -11.04
C VAL A 252 -16.22 4.40 -11.21
N ALA A 253 -15.61 4.89 -10.13
CA ALA A 253 -14.63 5.97 -10.21
C ALA A 253 -13.21 5.39 -10.21
N LEU A 254 -12.38 5.85 -11.15
CA LEU A 254 -10.98 5.54 -11.30
C LEU A 254 -10.16 6.75 -10.82
N LEU A 255 -9.35 6.56 -9.78
CA LEU A 255 -8.72 7.63 -9.02
C LEU A 255 -7.21 7.37 -8.95
N PRO A 256 -6.38 8.09 -9.74
CA PRO A 256 -4.93 7.91 -9.71
C PRO A 256 -4.35 8.55 -8.44
N VAL A 257 -3.47 7.83 -7.77
CA VAL A 257 -2.65 8.35 -6.66
C VAL A 257 -1.29 8.72 -7.24
N VAL A 258 -0.96 10.02 -7.19
CA VAL A 258 0.22 10.57 -7.87
C VAL A 258 1.26 10.95 -6.84
N VAL A 259 2.48 10.47 -7.04
CA VAL A 259 3.67 10.85 -6.26
C VAL A 259 4.73 11.30 -7.25
N ASP A 260 5.27 12.51 -7.08
CA ASP A 260 6.31 13.08 -7.95
C ASP A 260 5.98 13.02 -9.45
N GLY A 261 4.73 13.34 -9.80
CA GLY A 261 4.29 13.35 -11.20
C GLY A 261 4.18 11.96 -11.82
N ARG A 262 4.21 10.88 -11.03
CA ARG A 262 3.98 9.50 -11.48
C ARG A 262 2.79 8.89 -10.75
N THR A 263 1.95 8.15 -11.46
CA THR A 263 0.89 7.36 -10.83
C THR A 263 1.48 6.12 -10.21
N VAL A 264 1.42 6.04 -8.89
CA VAL A 264 1.99 4.93 -8.10
C VAL A 264 0.93 3.95 -7.64
N ALA A 265 -0.33 4.39 -7.58
CA ALA A 265 -1.46 3.51 -7.33
C ALA A 265 -2.69 3.97 -8.11
N LEU A 266 -3.58 3.02 -8.41
CA LEU A 266 -4.91 3.29 -8.93
C LEU A 266 -5.93 2.82 -7.89
N ALA A 267 -6.67 3.76 -7.31
CA ALA A 267 -7.84 3.46 -6.50
C ALA A 267 -9.08 3.39 -7.38
N THR A 268 -9.94 2.43 -7.08
CA THR A 268 -11.24 2.27 -7.73
C THR A 268 -12.31 2.31 -6.65
N THR A 269 -13.34 3.13 -6.83
CA THR A 269 -14.52 3.11 -5.97
C THR A 269 -15.74 2.72 -6.79
N THR A 270 -16.61 1.88 -6.23
CA THR A 270 -17.81 1.41 -6.91
C THR A 270 -19.04 1.69 -6.07
N THR A 271 -20.08 2.19 -6.73
CA THR A 271 -21.43 2.26 -6.17
C THR A 271 -22.23 1.05 -6.66
N CYS A 272 -22.84 0.31 -5.74
CA CYS A 272 -23.43 -1.01 -5.95
C CYS A 272 -24.92 -1.04 -5.62
N ARG A 273 -25.58 -2.19 -5.86
CA ARG A 273 -26.97 -2.46 -5.48
C ARG A 273 -28.02 -1.53 -6.09
N GLY A 274 -27.70 -0.88 -7.21
CA GLY A 274 -28.58 0.14 -7.80
C GLY A 274 -28.62 1.45 -7.03
N ASN A 275 -27.67 1.70 -6.11
CA ASN A 275 -27.55 3.00 -5.46
C ASN A 275 -27.18 4.08 -6.49
N PRO A 276 -27.60 5.34 -6.31
CA PRO A 276 -27.26 6.44 -7.21
C PRO A 276 -25.74 6.70 -7.25
N PRO A 277 -25.17 7.04 -8.42
CA PRO A 277 -23.74 7.34 -8.55
C PRO A 277 -23.32 8.54 -7.68
N PRO A 278 -22.02 8.64 -7.31
CA PRO A 278 -21.51 9.78 -6.54
C PRO A 278 -21.65 11.08 -7.33
N ASP A 279 -21.88 12.19 -6.62
CA ASP A 279 -21.88 13.51 -7.23
C ASP A 279 -20.45 14.05 -7.42
N GLU A 280 -20.33 15.23 -8.03
CA GLU A 280 -19.03 15.85 -8.29
C GLU A 280 -18.23 16.10 -7.00
N ALA A 281 -18.90 16.42 -5.89
CA ALA A 281 -18.21 16.71 -4.65
C ALA A 281 -17.82 15.45 -3.89
N ASP A 282 -18.60 14.39 -3.98
CA ASP A 282 -18.20 13.06 -3.52
C ASP A 282 -16.91 12.62 -4.23
N LEU A 283 -16.82 12.84 -5.54
CA LEU A 283 -15.60 12.58 -6.31
C LEU A 283 -14.42 13.44 -5.84
N HIS A 284 -14.62 14.74 -5.60
CA HIS A 284 -13.57 15.61 -5.06
C HIS A 284 -13.08 15.13 -3.70
N LEU A 285 -13.98 14.76 -2.79
CA LEU A 285 -13.62 14.24 -1.47
C LEU A 285 -12.87 12.91 -1.57
N LEU A 286 -13.31 12.00 -2.44
CA LEU A 286 -12.60 10.76 -2.73
C LEU A 286 -11.18 11.03 -3.24
N ARG A 287 -11.01 11.98 -4.17
CA ARG A 287 -9.68 12.40 -4.66
C ARG A 287 -8.81 12.89 -3.52
N ASP A 288 -9.31 13.79 -2.67
CA ASP A 288 -8.54 14.33 -1.54
C ASP A 288 -8.09 13.23 -0.56
N VAL A 289 -9.00 12.30 -0.23
CA VAL A 289 -8.72 11.13 0.60
C VAL A 289 -7.60 10.29 -0.03
N PHE A 290 -7.74 9.84 -1.28
CA PHE A 290 -6.70 9.00 -1.91
C PHE A 290 -5.38 9.75 -2.14
N GLN A 291 -5.40 11.06 -2.38
CA GLN A 291 -4.18 11.87 -2.49
C GLN A 291 -3.43 12.01 -1.17
N GLN A 292 -4.10 11.95 -0.02
CA GLN A 292 -3.43 11.95 1.28
C GLN A 292 -2.52 10.71 1.47
N MET A 293 -2.72 9.65 0.68
CA MET A 293 -1.82 8.48 0.66
C MET A 293 -0.47 8.78 0.01
N SER A 294 -0.35 9.85 -0.79
CA SER A 294 0.89 10.19 -1.52
C SER A 294 2.11 10.34 -0.59
N GLY A 295 1.95 10.93 0.60
CA GLY A 295 3.02 11.12 1.57
C GLY A 295 3.59 9.79 2.12
N PRO A 296 2.76 8.94 2.75
CA PRO A 296 3.18 7.60 3.17
C PRO A 296 3.76 6.74 2.05
N LEU A 297 3.17 6.82 0.84
CA LEU A 297 3.66 6.09 -0.33
C LEU A 297 5.05 6.55 -0.76
N ARG A 298 5.26 7.87 -0.87
CA ARG A 298 6.56 8.48 -1.17
C ARG A 298 7.65 7.95 -0.25
N ARG A 299 7.42 8.01 1.07
CA ARG A 299 8.40 7.56 2.06
C ARG A 299 8.74 6.08 1.90
N THR A 300 7.73 5.24 1.68
CA THR A 300 7.90 3.80 1.49
C THR A 300 8.71 3.52 0.22
N MET A 301 8.41 4.22 -0.87
CA MET A 301 9.11 4.08 -2.14
C MET A 301 10.55 4.59 -2.08
N GLU A 302 10.81 5.70 -1.38
CA GLU A 302 12.16 6.22 -1.15
C GLU A 302 13.02 5.20 -0.40
N LEU A 303 12.49 4.64 0.68
CA LEU A 303 13.18 3.59 1.46
C LEU A 303 13.45 2.34 0.62
N GLN A 304 12.46 1.89 -0.16
CA GLN A 304 12.63 0.77 -1.10
C GLN A 304 13.70 1.07 -2.15
N SER A 305 13.67 2.26 -2.75
CA SER A 305 14.66 2.63 -3.77
C SER A 305 16.07 2.75 -3.20
N ILE A 306 16.23 3.23 -1.96
CA ILE A 306 17.53 3.26 -1.28
C ILE A 306 18.03 1.81 -1.09
N ARG A 307 17.16 0.91 -0.64
CA ARG A 307 17.48 -0.51 -0.46
C ARG A 307 17.88 -1.19 -1.78
N ASP A 308 17.08 -1.04 -2.82
CA ASP A 308 17.33 -1.67 -4.13
C ASP A 308 18.66 -1.21 -4.72
N ARG A 309 18.98 0.09 -4.61
CA ARG A 309 20.27 0.63 -5.06
C ARG A 309 21.43 0.08 -4.25
N ALA A 310 21.28 -0.03 -2.93
CA ALA A 310 22.32 -0.58 -2.07
C ALA A 310 22.57 -2.07 -2.35
N LEU A 311 21.51 -2.87 -2.53
CA LEU A 311 21.62 -4.29 -2.92
C LEU A 311 22.25 -4.44 -4.30
N ALA A 312 21.86 -3.63 -5.28
CA ALA A 312 22.47 -3.65 -6.61
C ALA A 312 23.96 -3.28 -6.57
N LEU A 313 24.33 -2.29 -5.75
CA LEU A 313 25.73 -1.93 -5.52
C LEU A 313 26.50 -3.10 -4.88
N GLN A 314 25.96 -3.71 -3.83
CA GLN A 314 26.58 -4.86 -3.17
C GLN A 314 26.78 -6.04 -4.13
N GLN A 315 25.74 -6.38 -4.91
CA GLN A 315 25.81 -7.43 -5.93
C GLN A 315 26.85 -7.12 -7.00
N SER A 316 27.10 -5.85 -7.33
CA SER A 316 28.14 -5.47 -8.30
C SER A 316 29.56 -5.82 -7.83
N PHE A 317 29.79 -5.96 -6.52
CA PHE A 317 31.07 -6.41 -5.97
C PHE A 317 31.24 -7.93 -5.97
N LEU A 318 30.16 -8.70 -6.11
CA LEU A 318 30.19 -10.15 -6.23
C LEU A 318 30.45 -10.53 -7.69
N THR A 319 31.58 -11.16 -7.96
CA THR A 319 31.89 -11.60 -9.32
C THR A 319 31.35 -13.01 -9.56
N PRO A 320 30.71 -13.28 -10.71
CA PRO A 320 30.34 -14.66 -11.06
C PRO A 320 31.60 -15.53 -11.08
N PRO A 321 31.59 -16.68 -10.39
CA PRO A 321 32.80 -17.48 -10.24
C PRO A 321 33.30 -17.97 -11.60
N GLN A 322 34.58 -17.73 -11.89
CA GLN A 322 35.17 -18.16 -13.15
C GLN A 322 35.30 -19.69 -13.21
N THR A 323 35.02 -20.28 -14.37
CA THR A 323 35.11 -21.73 -14.58
C THR A 323 36.52 -22.16 -14.98
N LEU A 324 36.95 -23.32 -14.49
CA LEU A 324 38.19 -23.98 -14.86
C LEU A 324 37.90 -25.44 -15.20
N ASP A 325 38.53 -25.97 -16.25
CA ASP A 325 38.28 -27.34 -16.69
C ASP A 325 38.53 -28.36 -15.57
N GLY A 326 37.53 -29.16 -15.22
CA GLY A 326 37.63 -30.12 -14.13
C GLY A 326 37.48 -29.53 -12.71
N LEU A 327 36.99 -28.29 -12.58
CA LEU A 327 36.49 -27.69 -11.33
C LEU A 327 35.11 -27.08 -11.56
N THR A 328 34.15 -27.42 -10.70
CA THR A 328 32.83 -26.77 -10.67
C THR A 328 32.76 -25.86 -9.45
N ILE A 329 32.46 -24.58 -9.68
CA ILE A 329 32.28 -23.60 -8.62
C ILE A 329 30.82 -23.17 -8.62
N THR A 330 30.20 -23.18 -7.44
CA THR A 330 28.83 -22.74 -7.24
C THR A 330 28.82 -21.83 -6.03
N ALA A 331 28.15 -20.70 -6.13
CA ALA A 331 28.01 -19.73 -5.06
C ALA A 331 26.54 -19.44 -4.83
N LEU A 332 26.17 -19.27 -3.56
CA LEU A 332 24.83 -18.93 -3.14
C LEU A 332 24.94 -17.82 -2.10
N TYR A 333 24.33 -16.67 -2.40
CA TYR A 333 24.28 -15.53 -1.51
C TYR A 333 22.84 -15.31 -1.08
N HIS A 334 22.58 -15.42 0.22
CA HIS A 334 21.27 -15.16 0.81
C HIS A 334 21.39 -14.01 1.81
N PRO A 335 20.92 -12.80 1.46
CA PRO A 335 20.85 -11.70 2.41
C PRO A 335 19.92 -12.06 3.58
N ALA A 336 20.18 -11.53 4.77
CA ALA A 336 19.27 -11.65 5.90
C ALA A 336 17.92 -10.96 5.59
N ASP A 337 16.81 -11.55 6.07
CA ASP A 337 15.44 -11.03 5.83
C ASP A 337 15.12 -9.70 6.56
N SER A 338 16.06 -9.14 7.31
CA SER A 338 15.87 -7.91 8.07
C SER A 338 15.80 -6.70 7.13
N ALA A 339 14.80 -5.83 7.34
CA ALA A 339 14.39 -4.81 6.38
C ALA A 339 15.41 -3.67 6.14
N ALA A 340 16.56 -3.67 6.82
CA ALA A 340 17.50 -2.55 6.86
C ALA A 340 18.98 -2.93 6.66
N GLU A 341 19.32 -4.21 6.48
CA GLU A 341 20.72 -4.66 6.55
C GLU A 341 21.30 -4.96 5.17
N ILE A 342 22.46 -4.38 4.89
CA ILE A 342 23.28 -4.64 3.70
C ILE A 342 24.45 -5.49 4.17
N GLY A 343 24.68 -6.66 3.57
CA GLY A 343 25.70 -7.59 4.07
C GLY A 343 27.14 -7.11 3.85
N GLY A 344 27.99 -7.33 4.84
CA GLY A 344 29.46 -7.24 4.71
C GLY A 344 30.09 -8.46 4.03
N ASP A 345 29.32 -9.55 3.88
CA ASP A 345 29.73 -10.81 3.28
C ASP A 345 30.09 -10.69 1.79
N TRP A 346 31.14 -11.40 1.37
CA TRP A 346 31.49 -11.59 -0.04
C TRP A 346 32.05 -12.97 -0.32
N TYR A 347 32.03 -13.33 -1.60
CA TYR A 347 32.84 -14.41 -2.16
C TYR A 347 33.48 -13.95 -3.46
N ASP A 348 34.61 -14.56 -3.79
CA ASP A 348 35.28 -14.32 -5.06
C ASP A 348 36.04 -15.56 -5.55
N ALA A 349 36.06 -15.77 -6.87
CA ALA A 349 36.82 -16.82 -7.54
C ALA A 349 37.52 -16.24 -8.78
N VAL A 350 38.85 -16.11 -8.68
CA VAL A 350 39.69 -15.45 -9.68
C VAL A 350 40.62 -16.47 -10.33
N ARG A 351 40.55 -16.60 -11.65
CA ARG A 351 41.51 -17.41 -12.41
C ARG A 351 42.86 -16.68 -12.45
N LEU A 352 43.91 -17.35 -11.99
CA LEU A 352 45.27 -16.82 -12.02
C LEU A 352 46.02 -17.26 -13.29
N CYS A 353 45.79 -18.51 -13.71
CA CYS A 353 46.25 -19.07 -14.98
C CYS A 353 45.39 -20.28 -15.37
N ASP A 354 45.78 -21.02 -16.42
CA ASP A 354 45.01 -22.18 -16.90
C ASP A 354 44.90 -23.34 -15.90
N ASP A 355 45.80 -23.40 -14.91
CA ASP A 355 45.88 -24.47 -13.92
C ASP A 355 45.79 -23.97 -12.47
N ALA A 356 45.39 -22.71 -12.25
CA ALA A 356 45.29 -22.14 -10.91
C ALA A 356 44.14 -21.13 -10.73
N LEU A 357 43.49 -21.23 -9.57
CA LEU A 357 42.40 -20.37 -9.12
C LEU A 357 42.66 -19.88 -7.70
N ALA A 358 42.40 -18.60 -7.43
CA ALA A 358 42.22 -18.09 -6.09
C ALA A 358 40.74 -18.04 -5.73
N LEU A 359 40.38 -18.57 -4.55
CA LEU A 359 39.04 -18.51 -3.97
C LEU A 359 39.11 -17.71 -2.67
N SER A 360 38.18 -16.80 -2.45
CA SER A 360 38.07 -16.05 -1.20
C SER A 360 36.62 -16.01 -0.74
N ILE A 361 36.40 -16.13 0.57
CA ILE A 361 35.11 -15.86 1.21
C ILE A 361 35.43 -15.05 2.46
N GLY A 362 34.67 -13.99 2.70
CA GLY A 362 34.87 -13.23 3.92
C GLY A 362 33.66 -12.41 4.31
N ASP A 363 33.78 -11.78 5.46
CA ASP A 363 32.77 -10.92 6.06
C ASP A 363 33.45 -9.73 6.75
N ILE A 364 32.85 -8.55 6.60
CA ILE A 364 33.27 -7.32 7.26
C ILE A 364 32.25 -7.00 8.34
N ALA A 365 32.73 -6.74 9.56
CA ALA A 365 31.86 -6.33 10.65
C ALA A 365 31.04 -5.08 10.30
N GLY A 366 29.72 -5.21 10.37
CA GLY A 366 28.77 -4.16 10.02
C GLY A 366 27.69 -4.67 9.08
N HIS A 367 26.63 -3.90 8.90
CA HIS A 367 25.48 -4.30 8.10
C HIS A 367 24.83 -3.12 7.36
N ASP A 368 25.64 -2.14 6.96
CA ASP A 368 25.21 -0.90 6.32
C ASP A 368 25.96 -0.63 5.00
N LEU A 369 25.67 0.53 4.40
CA LEU A 369 26.26 0.92 3.12
C LEU A 369 27.78 1.14 3.22
N ASP A 370 28.27 1.56 4.38
CA ASP A 370 29.69 1.77 4.63
C ASP A 370 30.43 0.42 4.70
N ALA A 371 29.84 -0.57 5.38
CA ALA A 371 30.34 -1.95 5.41
C ALA A 371 30.39 -2.56 4.00
N ALA A 372 29.34 -2.39 3.19
CA ALA A 372 29.31 -2.88 1.81
C ALA A 372 30.36 -2.19 0.90
N THR A 373 30.58 -0.88 1.11
CA THR A 373 31.60 -0.12 0.39
C THR A 373 33.02 -0.57 0.79
N ALA A 374 33.24 -0.80 2.08
CA ALA A 374 34.49 -1.36 2.59
C ALA A 374 34.74 -2.78 2.04
N MET A 375 33.70 -3.61 1.98
CA MET A 375 33.74 -4.95 1.40
C MET A 375 34.19 -4.90 -0.06
N GLY A 376 33.60 -4.03 -0.88
CA GLY A 376 33.99 -3.87 -2.29
C GLY A 376 35.47 -3.48 -2.46
N ARG A 377 35.98 -2.58 -1.60
CA ARG A 377 37.39 -2.17 -1.60
C ARG A 377 38.32 -3.32 -1.19
N VAL A 378 38.01 -4.00 -0.08
CA VAL A 378 38.81 -5.13 0.45
C VAL A 378 38.84 -6.29 -0.54
N ASN A 379 37.69 -6.66 -1.11
CA ASN A 379 37.60 -7.73 -2.10
C ASN A 379 38.43 -7.39 -3.35
N SER A 380 38.32 -6.15 -3.85
CA SER A 380 39.10 -5.69 -5.00
C SER A 380 40.61 -5.71 -4.74
N LEU A 381 41.04 -5.28 -3.55
CA LEU A 381 42.45 -5.34 -3.14
C LEU A 381 42.94 -6.78 -3.04
N LEU A 382 42.17 -7.68 -2.41
CA LEU A 382 42.53 -9.09 -2.29
C LEU A 382 42.65 -9.74 -3.66
N ARG A 383 41.70 -9.49 -4.56
CA ARG A 383 41.77 -9.93 -5.96
C ARG A 383 43.04 -9.44 -6.65
N GLY A 384 43.35 -8.15 -6.53
CA GLY A 384 44.54 -7.56 -7.12
C GLY A 384 45.82 -8.20 -6.58
N LEU A 385 45.91 -8.39 -5.27
CA LEU A 385 47.03 -9.05 -4.60
C LEU A 385 47.17 -10.52 -5.00
N ALA A 386 46.07 -11.25 -5.14
CA ALA A 386 46.08 -12.64 -5.58
C ALA A 386 46.59 -12.76 -7.01
N TYR A 387 46.15 -11.87 -7.91
CA TYR A 387 46.62 -11.83 -9.30
C TYR A 387 48.11 -11.45 -9.40
N ASP A 388 48.53 -10.41 -8.66
CA ASP A 388 49.93 -9.94 -8.59
C ASP A 388 50.88 -11.02 -8.04
N SER A 389 50.46 -11.70 -6.96
CA SER A 389 51.28 -12.73 -6.31
C SER A 389 51.35 -14.03 -7.13
N GLY A 390 50.37 -14.26 -8.01
CA GLY A 390 50.35 -15.37 -8.95
C GLY A 390 50.13 -16.75 -8.33
N PRO A 391 50.24 -17.82 -9.16
CA PRO A 391 49.80 -19.17 -8.81
C PRO A 391 50.74 -19.93 -7.86
N THR A 392 51.85 -19.34 -7.43
CA THR A 392 52.79 -19.96 -6.47
C THR A 392 52.79 -19.25 -5.13
N ALA A 393 51.94 -18.24 -4.95
CA ALA A 393 51.86 -17.47 -3.71
C ALA A 393 51.39 -18.33 -2.53
N ASN A 394 51.87 -17.97 -1.33
CA ASN A 394 51.32 -18.50 -0.09
C ASN A 394 50.09 -17.64 0.30
N PRO A 395 48.88 -18.23 0.44
CA PRO A 395 47.68 -17.52 0.87
C PRO A 395 47.86 -16.69 2.15
N ALA A 396 48.63 -17.19 3.12
CA ALA A 396 48.91 -16.48 4.37
C ALA A 396 49.66 -15.16 4.12
N THR A 397 50.64 -15.16 3.21
CA THR A 397 51.38 -13.96 2.82
C THR A 397 50.49 -12.95 2.11
N THR A 398 49.56 -13.42 1.26
CA THR A 398 48.57 -12.56 0.60
C THR A 398 47.68 -11.87 1.64
N LEU A 399 47.16 -12.61 2.63
CA LEU A 399 46.36 -12.03 3.71
C LEU A 399 47.16 -11.07 4.60
N SER A 400 48.43 -11.36 4.91
CA SER A 400 49.30 -10.42 5.63
C SER A 400 49.63 -9.14 4.85
N ARG A 401 49.67 -9.19 3.51
CA ARG A 401 49.78 -7.98 2.67
C ARG A 401 48.47 -7.18 2.71
N LEU A 402 47.34 -7.87 2.59
CA LEU A 402 46.01 -7.24 2.66
C LEU A 402 45.82 -6.52 3.99
N ASP A 403 46.08 -7.19 5.11
CA ASP A 403 45.93 -6.64 6.47
C ASP A 403 46.68 -5.32 6.65
N ARG A 404 47.98 -5.27 6.28
CA ARG A 404 48.78 -4.03 6.33
C ARG A 404 48.22 -2.92 5.47
N ILE A 405 47.75 -3.23 4.26
CA ILE A 405 47.20 -2.21 3.35
C ILE A 405 45.89 -1.65 3.91
N VAL A 406 45.01 -2.53 4.39
CA VAL A 406 43.70 -2.12 4.93
C VAL A 406 43.87 -1.26 6.18
N GLN A 407 44.75 -1.66 7.10
CA GLN A 407 45.05 -0.86 8.30
C GLN A 407 45.63 0.52 7.96
N ALA A 408 46.49 0.61 6.94
CA ALA A 408 47.09 1.88 6.51
C ALA A 408 46.09 2.83 5.81
N LEU A 409 44.94 2.33 5.36
CA LEU A 409 43.92 3.08 4.63
C LEU A 409 42.73 3.48 5.51
N ASP A 410 42.86 3.42 6.85
CA ASP A 410 41.75 3.59 7.81
C ASP A 410 40.56 2.68 7.45
N GLY A 411 40.86 1.40 7.16
CA GLY A 411 39.88 0.39 6.81
C GLY A 411 38.96 -0.05 7.97
N PRO A 412 38.05 -1.01 7.72
CA PRO A 412 37.08 -1.47 8.71
C PRO A 412 37.75 -2.14 9.93
N SER A 413 37.05 -2.13 11.06
CA SER A 413 37.60 -2.53 12.36
C SER A 413 37.87 -4.03 12.51
N MET A 414 37.18 -4.88 11.75
CA MET A 414 37.36 -6.33 11.79
C MET A 414 36.90 -6.98 10.49
N ILE A 415 37.74 -7.84 9.93
CA ILE A 415 37.43 -8.60 8.71
C ILE A 415 37.72 -10.07 8.98
N THR A 416 36.72 -10.94 8.79
CA THR A 416 36.97 -12.38 8.70
C THR A 416 37.15 -12.77 7.24
N VAL A 417 38.16 -13.57 6.91
CA VAL A 417 38.35 -14.01 5.53
C VAL A 417 39.07 -15.34 5.48
N ILE A 418 38.60 -16.23 4.61
CA ILE A 418 39.37 -17.37 4.13
C ILE A 418 39.82 -17.10 2.70
N HIS A 419 41.09 -17.36 2.44
CA HIS A 419 41.69 -17.26 1.11
C HIS A 419 42.37 -18.58 0.77
N ALA A 420 42.02 -19.15 -0.38
CA ALA A 420 42.52 -20.43 -0.86
C ALA A 420 43.08 -20.31 -2.27
N LEU A 421 44.15 -21.04 -2.52
CA LEU A 421 44.78 -21.21 -3.81
C LEU A 421 44.63 -22.68 -4.23
N ILE A 422 43.93 -22.88 -5.35
CA ILE A 422 43.68 -24.20 -5.95
C ILE A 422 44.59 -24.33 -7.16
N ARG A 423 45.41 -25.38 -7.20
CA ARG A 423 46.38 -25.63 -8.28
C ARG A 423 46.28 -27.04 -8.81
N ARG A 424 46.29 -27.21 -10.13
CA ARG A 424 46.39 -28.54 -10.73
C ARG A 424 47.79 -29.11 -10.49
N GLN A 425 47.87 -30.37 -10.06
CA GLN A 425 49.13 -31.12 -9.93
C GLN A 425 49.27 -32.18 -11.01
N ALA A 426 48.15 -32.79 -11.40
CA ALA A 426 48.04 -33.78 -12.48
C ALA A 426 46.59 -33.75 -13.03
N PRO A 427 46.26 -34.45 -14.13
CA PRO A 427 44.88 -34.60 -14.58
C PRO A 427 43.98 -35.07 -13.43
N HIS A 428 42.90 -34.32 -13.15
CA HIS A 428 41.97 -34.55 -12.04
C HIS A 428 42.54 -34.49 -10.62
N VAL A 429 43.82 -34.13 -10.44
CA VAL A 429 44.45 -33.98 -9.10
C VAL A 429 44.71 -32.51 -8.83
N TRP A 430 44.08 -32.00 -7.79
CA TRP A 430 44.18 -30.60 -7.36
C TRP A 430 44.80 -30.52 -5.96
N ARG A 431 45.66 -29.52 -5.76
CA ARG A 431 46.17 -29.12 -4.45
C ARG A 431 45.46 -27.83 -4.04
N VAL A 432 44.88 -27.83 -2.85
CA VAL A 432 44.31 -26.65 -2.22
C VAL A 432 45.23 -26.24 -1.07
N THR A 433 45.73 -25.02 -1.12
CA THR A 433 46.42 -24.38 0.00
C THR A 433 45.52 -23.24 0.47
N LEU A 434 45.28 -23.08 1.77
CA LEU A 434 44.41 -22.04 2.28
C LEU A 434 44.97 -21.41 3.54
N SER A 435 44.55 -20.18 3.82
CA SER A 435 44.80 -19.45 5.06
C SER A 435 43.47 -18.86 5.52
N ASN A 436 43.21 -18.91 6.83
CA ASN A 436 41.92 -18.52 7.40
C ASN A 436 42.12 -17.48 8.51
N ALA A 437 41.80 -16.23 8.23
CA ALA A 437 41.83 -15.13 9.20
C ALA A 437 40.47 -14.98 9.90
N GLY A 438 40.18 -15.85 10.86
CA GLY A 438 39.01 -15.74 11.75
C GLY A 438 37.64 -16.07 11.13
N HIS A 439 37.60 -16.59 9.90
CA HIS A 439 36.36 -17.01 9.25
C HIS A 439 35.95 -18.42 9.72
N PRO A 440 34.65 -18.78 9.70
CA PRO A 440 34.24 -20.15 10.00
C PRO A 440 35.02 -21.19 9.19
N PRO A 441 35.39 -22.33 9.81
CA PRO A 441 36.21 -23.34 9.16
C PRO A 441 35.46 -23.96 7.97
N PRO A 442 36.13 -24.19 6.82
CA PRO A 442 35.50 -24.82 5.67
C PRO A 442 35.02 -26.24 5.99
N LEU A 443 33.87 -26.60 5.41
CA LEU A 443 33.38 -27.97 5.41
C LEU A 443 33.94 -28.71 4.19
N LEU A 444 34.79 -29.70 4.41
CA LEU A 444 35.20 -30.65 3.38
C LEU A 444 34.15 -31.75 3.29
N ILE A 445 33.64 -31.99 2.07
CA ILE A 445 32.74 -33.09 1.76
C ILE A 445 33.47 -34.06 0.82
N PRO A 446 34.11 -35.12 1.34
CA PRO A 446 34.76 -36.13 0.52
C PRO A 446 33.76 -37.00 -0.25
N HIS A 447 34.20 -37.62 -1.34
CA HIS A 447 33.38 -38.60 -2.08
C HIS A 447 33.07 -39.86 -1.25
N ASP A 448 34.10 -40.41 -0.58
CA ASP A 448 34.04 -41.70 0.12
C ASP A 448 34.18 -41.61 1.65
N ALA A 449 33.92 -40.43 2.24
CA ALA A 449 34.03 -40.22 3.68
C ALA A 449 33.02 -39.17 4.17
N PRO A 450 32.65 -39.19 5.47
CA PRO A 450 31.72 -38.22 6.02
C PRO A 450 32.26 -36.78 5.93
N PRO A 451 31.38 -35.77 5.86
CA PRO A 451 31.77 -34.37 5.92
C PRO A 451 32.56 -34.07 7.19
N ARG A 452 33.59 -33.23 7.07
CA ARG A 452 34.38 -32.78 8.22
C ARG A 452 34.83 -31.34 8.04
N TYR A 453 34.81 -30.58 9.12
CA TYR A 453 35.39 -29.25 9.13
C TYR A 453 36.92 -29.33 9.10
N LEU A 454 37.55 -28.40 8.39
CA LEU A 454 39.00 -28.22 8.38
C LEU A 454 39.44 -27.38 9.58
N HIS A 455 39.32 -27.95 10.79
CA HIS A 455 39.72 -27.32 12.06
C HIS A 455 41.24 -27.39 12.32
N ASP A 456 41.96 -28.31 11.67
CA ASP A 456 43.39 -28.59 11.93
C ASP A 456 44.36 -27.58 11.27
N LEU A 457 43.87 -26.38 10.91
CA LEU A 457 44.73 -25.26 10.56
C LEU A 457 45.38 -24.81 11.87
N THR A 458 46.70 -24.97 11.97
CA THR A 458 47.47 -24.81 13.20
C THR A 458 47.26 -23.44 13.83
N ALA A 459 46.50 -23.40 14.94
CA ALA A 459 46.05 -22.22 15.70
C ALA A 459 45.06 -21.31 14.95
N PRO A 460 43.95 -20.87 15.59
CA PRO A 460 43.01 -19.95 14.96
C PRO A 460 43.69 -18.60 14.73
N ASP A 461 43.99 -18.29 13.47
CA ASP A 461 44.44 -16.96 13.08
C ASP A 461 43.31 -15.96 13.34
N PRO A 462 43.58 -14.84 14.04
CA PRO A 462 42.56 -13.86 14.31
C PRO A 462 42.10 -13.17 13.02
N PRO A 463 40.90 -12.55 13.06
CA PRO A 463 40.43 -11.67 11.99
C PRO A 463 41.49 -10.61 11.62
N LEU A 464 41.43 -10.12 10.38
CA LEU A 464 42.27 -8.99 9.97
C LEU A 464 41.91 -7.74 10.78
N CYS A 465 42.87 -6.82 10.90
CA CYS A 465 42.73 -5.53 11.58
C CYS A 465 42.52 -5.60 13.11
N VAL A 466 42.66 -6.79 13.72
CA VAL A 466 42.56 -6.97 15.17
C VAL A 466 43.92 -6.93 15.87
N THR A 467 45.02 -7.28 15.19
CA THR A 467 46.36 -7.38 15.78
C THR A 467 47.49 -7.39 14.73
N ASP A 468 48.56 -6.64 14.99
CA ASP A 468 49.62 -6.35 14.01
C ASP A 468 50.85 -7.27 14.15
N THR A 469 50.86 -8.15 15.17
CA THR A 469 52.06 -8.88 15.60
C THR A 469 52.01 -10.38 15.33
N LEU A 470 50.92 -10.90 14.74
CA LEU A 470 50.74 -12.32 14.49
C LEU A 470 51.16 -12.73 13.07
N THR A 471 51.96 -13.80 13.00
CA THR A 471 52.34 -14.44 11.73
C THR A 471 51.20 -15.36 11.32
N ARG A 472 50.59 -15.09 10.15
CA ARG A 472 49.47 -15.87 9.60
C ARG A 472 49.97 -17.21 9.05
N THR A 473 49.11 -18.23 9.13
CA THR A 473 49.40 -19.62 8.75
C THR A 473 48.75 -20.04 7.44
#